data_AF-A0A9D2A111-F1
#
_entry.id   AF-A0A9D2A111-F1
#
_cell.length_a   1.000
_cell.length_b   1.000
_cell.length_c   1.000
_cell.angle_alpha   90.00
_cell.angle_beta   90.00
_cell.angle_gamma   90.00
#
_symmetry.space_group_name_H-M   'P 1'
#
loop_
_entity.id
_entity.type
_entity.pdbx_description
1 polymer ?
#
loop_
_entity_poly.entity_id
_entity_poly.type
_entity_poly.pdbx_seq_one_letter_code
_entity_poly.pdbx_strand_id
1 'polypeptide(L)'
;MTDYKSILLYYYKGNTTTQIATICGCSRTTVIKTIKRAKELNLKLPLSATLRDSDLYLMLYPKRGKRKGYYIPDIHSIEKDRKKRRFSKFRAWQKYCRVAKREGYKAYSKSRFYSLYNEYGSAGARFHVKKSKNIGDILGFSLLQSRYSNDATSFELVEKQMDDWCKERRLDKFKIWDLRVAGF
;
A
#
# COMPACT_ATOMS: atom_id res chain seq x y z
N MET A 1 3.53 -4.40 -1.23
CA MET A 1 2.64 -3.44 -1.92
C MET A 1 3.03 -2.03 -1.49
N THR A 2 2.91 -1.02 -2.37
CA THR A 2 3.15 0.40 -2.01
C THR A 2 2.13 0.84 -0.97
N ASP A 3 2.54 1.69 -0.03
CA ASP A 3 1.68 2.20 1.05
C ASP A 3 0.94 3.48 0.63
N TYR A 4 -0.13 3.32 -0.15
CA TYR A 4 -0.90 4.45 -0.67
C TYR A 4 -1.58 5.25 0.45
N LYS A 5 -2.02 4.59 1.53
CA LYS A 5 -2.60 5.27 2.70
C LYS A 5 -1.61 6.24 3.32
N SER A 6 -0.38 5.81 3.61
CA SER A 6 0.62 6.70 4.20
C SER A 6 1.04 7.82 3.25
N ILE A 7 1.13 7.57 1.94
CA ILE A 7 1.40 8.63 0.95
C ILE A 7 0.34 9.74 1.03
N LEU A 8 -0.94 9.37 1.04
CA LEU A 8 -2.04 10.34 1.09
C LEU A 8 -2.20 11.00 2.45
N LEU A 9 -1.90 10.29 3.54
CA LEU A 9 -1.86 10.86 4.89
C LEU A 9 -0.81 11.96 4.98
N TYR A 10 0.45 11.68 4.63
CA TYR A 10 1.51 12.69 4.74
C TYR A 10 1.36 13.83 3.72
N TYR A 11 0.67 13.58 2.59
CA TYR A 11 0.24 14.64 1.69
C TYR A 11 -0.78 15.57 2.35
N TYR A 12 -1.79 15.03 3.03
CA TYR A 12 -2.76 15.81 3.80
C TYR A 12 -2.09 16.64 4.92
N LYS A 13 -1.06 16.08 5.57
CA LYS A 13 -0.22 16.80 6.56
C LYS A 13 0.71 17.88 5.97
N GLY A 14 0.64 18.15 4.67
CA GLY A 14 1.42 19.22 4.02
C GLY A 14 2.90 18.92 3.78
N ASN A 15 3.28 17.64 3.73
CA ASN A 15 4.65 17.24 3.37
C ASN A 15 4.88 17.38 1.86
N THR A 16 6.11 17.71 1.47
CA THR A 16 6.49 17.76 0.05
C THR A 16 6.58 16.35 -0.55
N THR A 17 6.48 16.23 -1.88
CA THR A 17 6.58 14.92 -2.56
C THR A 17 7.89 14.18 -2.26
N THR A 18 8.97 14.92 -2.00
CA THR A 18 10.29 14.36 -1.68
C THR A 18 10.31 13.83 -0.25
N GLN A 19 9.79 14.59 0.70
CA GLN A 19 9.66 14.14 2.09
C GLN A 19 8.76 12.89 2.20
N ILE A 20 7.63 12.88 1.50
CA ILE A 20 6.73 11.72 1.46
C ILE A 20 7.43 10.49 0.88
N ALA A 21 8.23 10.66 -0.17
CA ALA A 21 9.00 9.58 -0.78
C ALA A 21 10.00 8.98 0.22
N THR A 22 10.72 9.84 0.96
CA THR A 22 11.62 9.43 2.05
C THR A 22 10.86 8.69 3.15
N ILE A 23 9.76 9.26 3.65
CA ILE A 23 8.96 8.65 4.72
C ILE A 23 8.41 7.30 4.28
N CYS A 24 7.78 7.21 3.11
CA CYS A 24 7.13 5.99 2.63
C CYS A 24 8.10 4.99 1.99
N GLY A 25 9.39 5.32 1.86
CA GLY A 25 10.40 4.45 1.23
C GLY A 25 10.06 4.07 -0.21
N CYS A 26 9.50 5.01 -0.98
CA CYS A 26 9.08 4.78 -2.36
C CYS A 26 9.57 5.89 -3.30
N SER A 27 9.49 5.69 -4.62
CA SER A 27 9.97 6.70 -5.57
C SER A 27 9.09 7.95 -5.54
N ARG A 28 9.71 9.13 -5.71
CA ARG A 28 8.98 10.41 -5.88
C ARG A 28 7.94 10.35 -6.99
N THR A 29 8.24 9.63 -8.08
CA THR A 29 7.30 9.40 -9.19
C THR A 29 6.05 8.64 -8.77
N THR A 30 6.18 7.68 -7.84
CA THR A 30 5.04 6.93 -7.29
C THR A 30 4.15 7.84 -6.43
N VAL A 31 4.76 8.69 -5.61
CA VAL A 31 4.06 9.70 -4.80
C VAL A 31 3.26 10.65 -5.71
N ILE A 32 3.90 11.24 -6.71
CA ILE A 32 3.26 12.17 -7.66
C ILE A 32 2.08 11.50 -8.36
N LYS A 33 2.26 10.28 -8.90
CA LYS A 33 1.20 9.54 -9.58
C LYS A 33 0.02 9.25 -8.66
N THR A 34 0.30 8.88 -7.41
CA THR A 34 -0.73 8.58 -6.40
C THR A 34 -1.53 9.83 -6.05
N ILE A 35 -0.86 10.95 -5.75
CA ILE A 35 -1.52 12.22 -5.42
C ILE A 35 -2.34 12.73 -6.60
N LYS A 36 -1.76 12.74 -7.81
CA LYS A 36 -2.47 13.16 -9.03
C LYS A 36 -3.75 12.34 -9.20
N ARG A 37 -3.65 11.02 -9.04
CA ARG A 37 -4.78 10.12 -9.20
C ARG A 37 -5.85 10.31 -8.13
N ALA A 38 -5.45 10.55 -6.88
CA ALA A 38 -6.38 10.84 -5.79
C ALA A 38 -7.15 12.16 -6.04
N LYS A 39 -6.49 13.18 -6.60
CA LYS A 39 -7.12 14.43 -7.01
C LYS A 39 -8.10 14.24 -8.18
N GLU A 40 -7.70 13.50 -9.21
CA GLU A 40 -8.58 13.18 -10.36
C GLU A 40 -9.86 12.45 -9.93
N LEU A 41 -9.78 11.65 -8.87
CA LEU A 41 -10.91 10.90 -8.31
C LEU A 41 -11.66 11.67 -7.20
N ASN A 42 -11.28 12.92 -6.92
CA ASN A 42 -11.86 13.75 -5.85
C ASN A 42 -11.97 13.02 -4.50
N LEU A 43 -10.93 12.26 -4.13
CA LEU A 43 -10.92 11.55 -2.85
C LEU A 43 -10.87 12.56 -1.70
N LYS A 44 -11.83 12.45 -0.77
CA LYS A 44 -11.84 13.22 0.48
C LYS A 44 -10.72 12.71 1.40
N LEU A 45 -9.83 13.61 1.81
CA LEU A 45 -8.78 13.35 2.80
C LEU A 45 -9.17 14.02 4.14
N PRO A 46 -8.81 13.44 5.30
CA PRO A 46 -8.10 12.17 5.46
C PRO A 46 -8.99 10.95 5.14
N LEU A 47 -8.36 9.87 4.69
CA LEU A 47 -9.05 8.61 4.39
C LEU A 47 -9.47 7.90 5.68
N SER A 48 -10.61 7.20 5.66
CA SER A 48 -11.07 6.40 6.79
C SER A 48 -10.03 5.36 7.24
N ALA A 49 -9.90 5.18 8.56
CA ALA A 49 -9.04 4.16 9.16
C ALA A 49 -9.40 2.75 8.66
N THR A 50 -10.68 2.48 8.42
CA THR A 50 -11.20 1.16 8.00
C THR A 50 -10.88 0.80 6.55
N LEU A 51 -10.56 1.79 5.69
CA LEU A 51 -10.27 1.54 4.29
C LEU A 51 -8.94 0.79 4.14
N ARG A 52 -8.91 -0.42 3.57
CA ARG A 52 -7.63 -1.13 3.39
C ARG A 52 -6.88 -0.56 2.19
N ASP A 53 -5.55 -0.66 2.24
CA ASP A 53 -4.70 -0.18 1.15
C ASP A 53 -4.94 -0.92 -0.17
N SER A 54 -5.34 -2.20 -0.09
CA SER A 54 -5.76 -3.00 -1.26
C SER A 54 -7.01 -2.44 -1.93
N ASP A 55 -7.97 -1.98 -1.12
CA ASP A 55 -9.22 -1.40 -1.61
C ASP A 55 -8.94 -0.01 -2.21
N LEU A 56 -8.09 0.79 -1.54
CA LEU A 56 -7.60 2.06 -2.06
C LEU A 56 -6.86 1.89 -3.40
N TYR A 57 -6.04 0.86 -3.56
CA TYR A 57 -5.38 0.56 -4.82
C TYR A 57 -6.38 0.30 -5.96
N LEU A 58 -7.46 -0.45 -5.69
CA LEU A 58 -8.51 -0.69 -6.67
C LEU A 58 -9.30 0.58 -7.01
N MET A 59 -9.52 1.46 -6.03
CA MET A 59 -10.14 2.78 -6.26
C MET A 59 -9.25 3.67 -7.13
N LEU A 60 -7.94 3.73 -6.84
CA LEU A 60 -6.98 4.50 -7.63
C LEU A 60 -6.83 3.95 -9.05
N TYR A 61 -6.88 2.63 -9.22
CA TYR A 61 -6.66 1.97 -10.51
C TYR A 61 -7.83 1.04 -10.89
N PRO A 62 -9.01 1.57 -11.23
CA PRO A 62 -10.20 0.76 -11.49
C PRO A 62 -10.03 -0.16 -12.71
N LYS A 63 -9.24 0.26 -13.72
CA LYS A 63 -8.90 -0.55 -14.90
C LYS A 63 -8.00 -1.76 -14.61
N ARG A 64 -7.40 -1.80 -13.41
CA ARG A 64 -6.63 -2.96 -12.90
C ARG A 64 -7.53 -3.92 -12.10
N GLY A 65 -8.77 -3.53 -11.78
CA GLY A 65 -9.78 -4.42 -11.21
C GLY A 65 -10.42 -5.36 -12.24
N LYS A 66 -11.60 -5.90 -11.91
CA LYS A 66 -12.38 -6.80 -12.78
C LYS A 66 -12.75 -6.05 -14.07
N ARG A 67 -12.37 -6.61 -15.23
CA ARG A 67 -12.76 -6.05 -16.54
C ARG A 67 -14.04 -6.71 -17.03
N LYS A 68 -15.03 -5.90 -17.45
CA LYS A 68 -16.25 -6.39 -18.10
C LYS A 68 -15.87 -7.19 -19.36
N GLY A 69 -16.52 -8.33 -19.59
CA GLY A 69 -16.27 -9.21 -20.74
C GLY A 69 -15.03 -10.10 -20.65
N TYR A 70 -14.30 -10.10 -19.52
CA TYR A 70 -13.17 -11.01 -19.28
C TYR A 70 -13.54 -12.14 -18.33
N TYR A 71 -13.05 -13.35 -18.62
CA TYR A 71 -13.26 -14.51 -17.75
C TYR A 71 -12.38 -14.36 -16.50
N ILE A 72 -12.99 -14.35 -15.32
CA ILE A 72 -12.24 -14.26 -14.06
C ILE A 72 -11.68 -15.65 -13.74
N PRO A 73 -10.35 -15.83 -13.66
CA PRO A 73 -9.78 -17.12 -13.32
C PRO A 73 -10.08 -17.47 -11.87
N ASP A 74 -10.68 -18.64 -11.64
CA ASP A 74 -10.70 -19.25 -10.30
C ASP A 74 -9.30 -19.78 -9.97
N ILE A 75 -8.47 -18.91 -9.38
CA ILE A 75 -7.09 -19.27 -9.05
C ILE A 75 -7.02 -20.40 -8.01
N HIS A 76 -8.00 -20.52 -7.10
CA HIS A 76 -8.02 -21.59 -6.10
C HIS A 76 -8.09 -22.96 -6.78
N SER A 77 -9.09 -23.15 -7.64
CA SER A 77 -9.26 -24.39 -8.39
C SER A 77 -8.07 -24.67 -9.32
N ILE A 78 -7.55 -23.64 -9.98
CA ILE A 78 -6.40 -23.76 -10.86
C ILE A 78 -5.13 -24.18 -10.10
N GLU A 79 -4.84 -23.61 -8.93
CA GLU A 79 -3.69 -23.99 -8.10
C GLU A 79 -3.84 -25.42 -7.57
N LYS A 80 -5.07 -25.82 -7.19
CA LYS A 80 -5.38 -27.19 -6.76
C LYS A 80 -5.11 -28.21 -7.87
N ASP A 81 -5.61 -27.96 -9.10
CA ASP A 81 -5.35 -28.83 -10.26
C ASP A 81 -3.86 -28.85 -10.63
N ARG A 82 -3.20 -27.68 -10.57
CA ARG A 82 -1.76 -27.55 -10.83
C ARG A 82 -0.91 -28.37 -9.87
N LYS A 83 -1.21 -28.32 -8.56
CA LYS A 83 -0.52 -29.12 -7.53
C LYS A 83 -0.79 -30.61 -7.75
N LYS A 84 -2.06 -30.99 -7.96
CA LYS A 84 -2.46 -32.39 -8.16
C LYS A 84 -1.80 -33.03 -9.39
N ARG A 85 -1.77 -32.32 -10.52
CA ARG A 85 -1.26 -32.84 -11.80
C ARG A 85 0.16 -32.34 -12.15
N ARG A 86 0.82 -31.66 -11.21
CA ARG A 86 2.22 -31.18 -11.27
C ARG A 86 2.60 -30.46 -12.57
N PHE A 87 1.74 -29.59 -13.10
CA PHE A 87 2.05 -28.80 -14.30
C PHE A 87 2.51 -27.37 -14.00
N SER A 88 3.07 -26.69 -15.01
CA SER A 88 3.61 -25.33 -14.88
C SER A 88 2.51 -24.24 -14.81
N LYS A 89 2.81 -23.08 -14.23
CA LYS A 89 1.88 -21.91 -14.26
C LYS A 89 1.49 -21.51 -15.69
N PHE A 90 2.37 -21.75 -16.67
CA PHE A 90 2.06 -21.52 -18.08
C PHE A 90 0.99 -22.47 -18.62
N ARG A 91 1.11 -23.77 -18.30
CA ARG A 91 0.06 -24.76 -18.63
C ARG A 91 -1.27 -24.42 -17.96
N ALA A 92 -1.23 -23.87 -16.75
CA ALA A 92 -2.41 -23.35 -16.04
C ALA A 92 -3.10 -22.23 -16.82
N TRP A 93 -2.33 -21.23 -17.28
CA TRP A 93 -2.83 -20.14 -18.11
C TRP A 93 -3.44 -20.64 -19.42
N GLN A 94 -2.79 -21.59 -20.11
CA GLN A 94 -3.32 -22.18 -21.35
C GLN A 94 -4.67 -22.88 -21.12
N LYS A 95 -4.80 -23.64 -20.02
CA LYS A 95 -6.09 -24.26 -19.63
C LYS A 95 -7.16 -23.21 -19.38
N TYR A 96 -6.83 -22.17 -18.61
CA TYR A 96 -7.71 -21.03 -18.35
C TYR A 96 -8.19 -20.36 -19.65
N CYS A 97 -7.31 -20.13 -20.63
CA CYS A 97 -7.71 -19.54 -21.91
C CYS A 97 -8.73 -20.39 -22.67
N ARG A 98 -8.63 -21.72 -22.60
CA ARG A 98 -9.61 -22.63 -23.22
C ARG A 98 -10.97 -22.56 -22.54
N VAL A 99 -10.99 -22.46 -21.21
CA VAL A 99 -12.23 -22.29 -20.43
C VAL A 99 -12.87 -20.94 -20.76
N ALA A 100 -12.10 -19.85 -20.75
CA ALA A 100 -12.59 -18.52 -21.10
C ALA A 100 -13.26 -18.49 -22.48
N LYS A 101 -12.62 -19.12 -23.49
CA LYS A 101 -13.16 -19.23 -24.85
C LYS A 101 -14.46 -20.03 -24.90
N ARG A 102 -14.55 -21.13 -24.12
CA ARG A 102 -15.76 -21.97 -24.05
C ARG A 102 -16.95 -21.21 -23.46
N GLU A 103 -16.69 -20.40 -22.43
CA GLU A 103 -17.69 -19.58 -21.76
C GLU A 103 -18.04 -18.29 -22.53
N GLY A 104 -17.47 -18.06 -23.72
CA GLY A 104 -17.72 -16.87 -24.54
C GLY A 104 -17.05 -15.58 -24.03
N TYR A 105 -16.12 -15.68 -23.07
CA TYR A 105 -15.43 -14.53 -22.50
C TYR A 105 -14.00 -14.36 -23.04
N LYS A 106 -13.46 -13.13 -22.96
CA LYS A 106 -12.06 -12.87 -23.28
C LYS A 106 -11.15 -13.37 -22.15
N ALA A 107 -10.07 -14.05 -22.50
CA ALA A 107 -9.04 -14.43 -21.55
C ALA A 107 -8.15 -13.23 -21.18
N TYR A 108 -7.75 -13.12 -19.92
CA TYR A 108 -6.68 -12.22 -19.51
C TYR A 108 -5.35 -12.61 -20.16
N SER A 109 -4.53 -11.61 -20.50
CA SER A 109 -3.17 -11.84 -20.98
C SER A 109 -2.36 -12.64 -19.96
N LYS A 110 -1.33 -13.36 -20.44
CA LYS A 110 -0.42 -14.16 -19.60
C LYS A 110 0.10 -13.37 -18.40
N SER A 111 0.55 -12.14 -18.62
CA SER A 111 1.08 -11.27 -17.57
C SER A 111 0.02 -10.92 -16.52
N ARG A 112 -1.22 -10.60 -16.93
CA ARG A 112 -2.30 -10.29 -15.98
C ARG A 112 -2.74 -11.54 -15.20
N PHE A 113 -2.79 -12.70 -15.86
CA PHE A 113 -3.07 -13.97 -15.21
C PHE A 113 -2.02 -14.27 -14.13
N TYR A 114 -0.72 -14.11 -14.40
CA TYR A 114 0.32 -14.32 -13.38
C TYR A 114 0.25 -13.32 -12.23
N SER A 115 -0.11 -12.06 -12.50
CA SER A 115 -0.38 -11.07 -11.44
C SER A 115 -1.49 -11.56 -10.51
N LEU A 116 -2.65 -11.95 -11.06
CA LEU A 116 -3.78 -12.50 -10.29
C LEU A 116 -3.39 -13.77 -9.54
N TYR A 117 -2.56 -14.61 -10.15
CA TYR A 117 -2.07 -15.84 -9.56
C TYR A 117 -1.21 -15.60 -8.33
N ASN A 118 -0.29 -14.65 -8.42
CA ASN A 118 0.58 -14.27 -7.32
C ASN A 118 -0.19 -13.49 -6.24
N GLU A 119 -1.13 -12.61 -6.63
CA GLU A 119 -2.07 -11.94 -5.73
C GLU A 119 -2.90 -12.96 -4.91
N TYR A 120 -3.35 -14.05 -5.53
CA TYR A 120 -4.04 -15.15 -4.84
C TYR A 120 -3.12 -15.97 -3.92
N GLY A 121 -1.87 -16.24 -4.30
CA GLY A 121 -0.89 -16.82 -3.38
C GLY A 121 -0.67 -15.93 -2.14
N SER A 122 -0.79 -14.61 -2.32
CA SER A 122 -0.86 -13.61 -1.26
C SER A 122 -2.24 -13.45 -0.62
N ALA A 123 -3.30 -14.14 -1.06
CA ALA A 123 -4.57 -14.15 -0.35
C ALA A 123 -4.47 -14.97 0.95
N GLY A 124 -3.55 -15.95 1.01
CA GLY A 124 -3.12 -16.59 2.26
C GLY A 124 -2.12 -15.76 3.05
N ALA A 125 -1.24 -15.02 2.37
CA ALA A 125 -0.34 -14.03 2.97
C ALA A 125 -0.93 -12.63 2.83
N ARG A 126 -2.00 -12.35 3.60
CA ARG A 126 -2.77 -11.07 3.70
C ARG A 126 -2.02 -9.94 3.00
N PHE A 127 -2.59 -9.24 2.01
CA PHE A 127 -1.95 -8.10 1.30
C PHE A 127 -1.19 -7.16 2.27
N HIS A 128 0.05 -7.52 2.62
CA HIS A 128 0.78 -6.86 3.67
C HIS A 128 1.45 -5.70 2.96
N VAL A 129 0.91 -4.51 3.22
CA VAL A 129 1.63 -3.28 2.91
C VAL A 129 2.93 -3.35 3.68
N LYS A 130 4.05 -3.47 2.95
CA LYS A 130 5.36 -3.44 3.58
C LYS A 130 5.61 -1.99 3.96
N LYS A 131 5.41 -1.67 5.23
CA LYS A 131 5.77 -0.35 5.76
C LYS A 131 7.27 -0.13 5.57
N SER A 132 7.65 1.10 5.24
CA SER A 132 9.06 1.49 5.19
C SER A 132 9.66 1.43 6.59
N LYS A 133 10.99 1.31 6.67
CA LYS A 133 11.71 1.46 7.94
C LYS A 133 11.33 2.76 8.63
N ASN A 134 11.30 3.87 7.88
CA ASN A 134 10.99 5.19 8.41
C ASN A 134 9.57 5.29 8.99
N ILE A 135 8.56 4.62 8.41
CA ILE A 135 7.23 4.55 9.03
C ILE A 135 7.27 3.75 10.34
N GLY A 136 8.05 2.67 10.37
CA GLY A 136 8.29 1.91 11.60
C GLY A 136 8.91 2.77 12.69
N ASP A 137 9.97 3.52 12.35
CA ASP A 137 10.64 4.44 13.27
C ASP A 137 9.66 5.51 13.78
N ILE A 138 8.84 6.12 12.90
CA ILE A 138 7.85 7.13 13.28
C ILE A 138 6.84 6.59 14.32
N LEU A 139 6.32 5.39 14.08
CA LEU A 139 5.39 4.73 15.00
C LEU A 139 6.08 4.35 16.32
N GLY A 140 7.35 3.92 16.24
CA GLY A 140 8.18 3.62 17.39
C GLY A 140 8.37 4.84 18.28
N PHE A 141 8.71 5.99 17.71
CA PHE A 141 8.83 7.24 18.45
C PHE A 141 7.51 7.65 19.12
N SER A 142 6.38 7.56 18.43
CA SER A 142 5.07 7.85 19.05
C SER A 142 4.76 6.94 20.24
N LEU A 143 5.12 5.65 20.14
CA LEU A 143 4.96 4.71 21.24
C LEU A 143 5.87 5.06 22.43
N LEU A 144 7.12 5.43 22.16
CA LEU A 144 8.08 5.84 23.21
C LEU A 144 7.62 7.13 23.90
N GLN A 145 7.17 8.14 23.14
CA GLN A 145 6.60 9.36 23.72
C GLN A 145 5.43 9.06 24.65
N SER A 146 4.50 8.19 24.23
CA SER A 146 3.36 7.79 25.07
C SER A 146 3.82 7.04 26.33
N ARG A 147 4.78 6.12 26.19
CA ARG A 147 5.31 5.33 27.31
C ARG A 147 5.99 6.19 28.38
N TYR A 148 6.76 7.18 27.96
CA TYR A 148 7.52 8.06 28.86
C TYR A 148 6.78 9.36 29.19
N SER A 149 5.48 9.45 28.93
CA SER A 149 4.68 10.66 29.19
C SER A 149 4.75 11.16 30.64
N ASN A 150 5.00 10.28 31.62
CA ASN A 150 5.13 10.62 33.04
C ASN A 150 6.59 10.78 33.52
N ASP A 151 7.58 10.52 32.66
CA ASP A 151 9.00 10.65 32.98
C ASP A 151 9.62 11.74 32.10
N ALA A 152 9.75 12.94 32.66
CA ALA A 152 10.21 14.12 31.94
C ALA A 152 11.59 13.92 31.30
N THR A 153 12.52 13.25 31.98
CA THR A 153 13.89 13.05 31.48
C THR A 153 13.89 12.10 30.29
N SER A 154 13.18 10.97 30.40
CA SER A 154 13.06 10.03 29.27
C SER A 154 12.27 10.63 28.11
N PHE A 155 11.24 11.43 28.40
CA PHE A 155 10.46 12.12 27.38
C PHE A 155 11.32 13.10 26.57
N GLU A 156 12.10 13.94 27.26
CA GLU A 156 12.99 14.91 26.62
C GLU A 156 14.08 14.22 25.77
N LEU A 157 14.61 13.09 26.24
CA LEU A 157 15.55 12.29 25.47
C LEU A 157 14.93 11.77 24.16
N VAL A 158 13.69 11.28 24.21
CA VAL A 158 12.95 10.83 23.02
C VAL A 158 12.66 11.98 22.08
N GLU A 159 12.24 13.14 22.59
CA GLU A 159 12.03 14.37 21.82
C GLU A 159 13.28 14.77 21.03
N LYS A 160 14.45 14.73 21.67
CA LYS A 160 15.74 15.02 21.06
C LYS A 160 16.11 14.00 19.98
N GLN A 161 15.90 12.70 20.24
CA GLN A 161 16.13 11.65 19.24
C GLN A 161 15.23 11.83 18.02
N MET A 162 13.98 12.26 18.21
CA MET A 162 13.06 12.56 17.11
C MET A 162 13.55 13.75 16.28
N ASP A 163 14.07 14.80 16.91
CA ASP A 163 14.63 15.97 16.24
C ASP A 163 15.85 15.61 15.39
N ASP A 164 16.78 14.85 15.96
CA ASP A 164 18.00 14.42 15.27
C ASP A 164 17.66 13.49 14.10
N TRP A 165 16.74 12.54 14.29
CA TRP A 165 16.24 11.67 13.23
C TRP A 165 15.60 12.45 12.07
N CYS A 166 14.85 13.53 12.38
CA CYS A 166 14.26 14.42 11.37
C CYS A 166 15.32 15.22 10.62
N LYS A 167 16.30 15.80 11.33
CA LYS A 167 17.40 16.59 10.74
C LYS A 167 18.20 15.77 9.74
N GLU A 168 18.59 14.55 10.11
CA GLU A 168 19.34 13.62 9.24
C GLU A 168 18.62 13.36 7.91
N ARG A 169 17.27 13.32 7.93
CA ARG A 169 16.44 12.97 6.78
C ARG A 169 15.82 14.20 6.09
N ARG A 170 16.12 15.41 6.58
CA ARG A 170 15.52 16.68 6.10
C ARG A 170 13.99 16.65 6.15
N LEU A 171 13.45 16.09 7.24
CA LEU A 171 12.02 15.97 7.49
C LEU A 171 11.55 17.02 8.50
N ASP A 172 10.27 17.35 8.44
CA ASP A 172 9.63 18.31 9.34
C ASP A 172 8.87 17.54 10.43
N LYS A 173 9.37 17.61 11.67
CA LYS A 173 8.80 16.92 12.85
C LYS A 173 7.32 17.28 13.04
N PHE A 174 6.96 18.56 12.93
CA PHE A 174 5.59 19.02 13.15
C PHE A 174 4.61 18.44 12.14
N LYS A 175 5.05 18.26 10.88
CA LYS A 175 4.24 17.66 9.81
C LYS A 175 4.16 16.14 9.87
N ILE A 176 5.02 15.48 10.63
CA ILE A 176 4.98 14.02 10.78
C ILE A 176 4.03 13.65 11.92
N TRP A 177 4.21 14.27 13.09
CA TRP A 177 3.48 13.92 14.31
C TRP A 177 2.27 14.80 14.61
N ASP A 178 1.85 15.68 13.69
CA ASP A 178 0.68 16.57 13.85
C ASP A 178 0.67 17.33 15.19
N LEU A 179 1.84 17.78 15.65
CA LEU A 179 1.98 18.60 16.86
C LEU A 179 1.33 19.99 16.75
N ARG A 180 0.54 20.24 15.69
CA ARG A 180 -0.25 21.46 15.48
C ARG A 180 -1.73 21.32 15.88
N VAL A 181 -2.19 20.13 16.31
CA VAL A 181 -3.60 19.88 16.67
C VAL A 181 -3.80 19.73 18.19
N ALA A 182 -2.74 19.78 19.00
CA ALA A 182 -2.84 19.75 20.47
C ALA A 182 -3.06 21.15 21.09
N GLY A 183 -3.94 21.95 20.50
CA GLY A 183 -4.18 23.32 20.97
C GLY A 183 -5.37 23.98 20.29
N PHE A 184 -6.56 23.44 20.55
CA PHE A 184 -7.83 24.17 20.73
C PHE A 184 -8.79 23.27 21.50
#